data_AF-A0A0D9Z3V7-F1
#
_entry.id   AF-A0A0D9Z3V7-F1
#
_cell.length_a   1.000
_cell.length_b   1.000
_cell.length_c   1.000
_cell.angle_alpha   90.00
_cell.angle_beta   90.00
_cell.angle_gamma   90.00
#
_symmetry.space_group_name_H-M   'P 1'
#
loop_
_entity.id
_entity.type
_entity.pdbx_description
1 polymer ?
#
loop_
_entity_poly.entity_id
_entity_poly.type
_entity_poly.pdbx_seq_one_letter_code
_entity_poly.pdbx_strand_id
1 'polypeptide(L)'
;MEAATPTRPPHAAPSSSPSPSPASLRQWRPAAQRNLRNQWSRLLAAKARWLSAAADGRSHASALDMPGIREKASGKLARREEQCQSMLLSAYREMVLATAELVRASHSMRCFSKVAANSPLIRFTERQDDMNDSGDGGGSPVFKWFSVLEFENLAQELVDMFISELQLKRLLVLELLSVTFKEGVQHDASLEWSNELFDGEFNEFQSIGLLSGDSYALPKNWSAGVSKAWQPDQTPSHEVLQVYLTSWLANVNIKTSRIDEIFELVGEEMQIKLS
;
A
#
# COMPACT_ATOMS: atom_id res chain seq x y z
N MET A 1 -30.78 5.69 32.81
CA MET A 1 -30.44 4.37 32.25
C MET A 1 -31.64 4.00 31.40
N GLU A 2 -31.56 3.90 30.08
CA GLU A 2 -30.66 3.05 29.29
C GLU A 2 -30.48 3.62 27.88
N ALA A 3 -29.33 3.34 27.27
CA ALA A 3 -28.86 3.91 26.03
C ALA A 3 -29.57 3.34 24.78
N ALA A 4 -29.87 4.22 23.82
CA ALA A 4 -30.30 3.81 22.49
C ALA A 4 -29.08 3.43 21.64
N THR A 5 -29.05 2.18 21.17
CA THR A 5 -28.09 1.60 20.23
C THR A 5 -28.24 2.22 18.84
N PRO A 6 -27.16 2.58 18.12
CA PRO A 6 -27.27 3.14 16.78
C PRO A 6 -27.63 2.04 15.77
N THR A 7 -28.62 2.31 14.92
CA THR A 7 -29.11 1.39 13.87
C THR A 7 -28.51 1.78 12.52
N ARG A 8 -27.88 0.81 11.82
CA ARG A 8 -27.30 0.93 10.46
C ARG A 8 -28.41 1.06 9.39
N PRO A 9 -28.22 1.80 8.27
CA PRO A 9 -29.26 1.98 7.25
C PRO A 9 -29.51 0.71 6.40
N PRO A 10 -30.70 0.57 5.79
CA PRO A 10 -31.06 -0.63 5.04
C PRO A 10 -30.41 -0.62 3.63
N HIS A 11 -29.63 -1.65 3.32
CA HIS A 11 -29.18 -1.93 1.96
C HIS A 11 -30.17 -2.87 1.25
N ALA A 12 -30.49 -2.56 -0.01
CA ALA A 12 -31.33 -3.37 -0.88
C ALA A 12 -30.71 -4.75 -1.14
N ALA A 13 -31.54 -5.79 -1.10
CA ALA A 13 -31.12 -7.19 -1.22
C ALA A 13 -30.70 -7.57 -2.66
N PRO A 14 -29.58 -8.29 -2.86
CA PRO A 14 -29.32 -9.01 -4.10
C PRO A 14 -30.03 -10.37 -4.12
N SER A 15 -30.26 -10.88 -5.34
CA SER A 15 -30.97 -12.12 -5.68
C SER A 15 -30.49 -13.36 -4.93
N SER A 16 -31.44 -14.20 -4.53
CA SER A 16 -31.30 -15.39 -3.69
C SER A 16 -30.43 -16.50 -4.28
N SER A 17 -29.24 -16.67 -3.73
CA SER A 17 -28.50 -17.94 -3.74
C SER A 17 -29.01 -18.87 -2.64
N PRO A 18 -29.00 -20.21 -2.83
CA PRO A 18 -29.47 -21.13 -1.80
C PRO A 18 -28.63 -20.98 -0.53
N SER A 19 -29.31 -20.77 0.61
CA SER A 19 -28.64 -20.65 1.91
C SER A 19 -27.88 -21.93 2.25
N PRO A 20 -26.62 -21.84 2.71
CA PRO A 20 -25.81 -23.01 3.03
C PRO A 20 -26.40 -23.79 4.22
N SER A 21 -26.30 -25.12 4.16
CA SER A 21 -26.76 -26.02 5.23
C SER A 21 -26.07 -25.70 6.58
N PRO A 22 -26.76 -25.84 7.72
CA PRO A 22 -26.18 -25.55 9.05
C PRO A 22 -24.90 -26.33 9.38
N ALA A 23 -24.74 -27.53 8.83
CA ALA A 23 -23.55 -28.36 9.01
C ALA A 23 -22.32 -27.83 8.26
N SER A 24 -22.50 -27.29 7.05
CA SER A 24 -21.40 -26.65 6.31
C SER A 24 -21.00 -25.33 6.97
N LEU A 25 -21.99 -24.53 7.42
CA LEU A 25 -21.78 -23.32 8.23
C LEU A 25 -20.91 -23.53 9.48
N ARG A 26 -21.06 -24.66 10.17
CA ARG A 26 -20.30 -24.98 11.38
C ARG A 26 -18.83 -25.30 11.12
N GLN A 27 -18.47 -25.82 9.94
CA GLN A 27 -17.10 -26.23 9.65
C GLN A 27 -16.23 -25.11 9.06
N TRP A 28 -16.82 -24.23 8.24
CA TRP A 28 -16.04 -23.20 7.54
C TRP A 28 -15.79 -21.94 8.36
N ARG A 29 -16.74 -21.53 9.21
CA ARG A 29 -16.67 -20.26 9.95
C ARG A 29 -15.42 -20.17 10.86
N PRO A 30 -15.05 -21.19 11.65
CA PRO A 30 -13.84 -21.13 12.47
C PRO A 30 -12.53 -21.05 11.65
N ALA A 31 -12.50 -21.63 10.44
CA ALA A 31 -11.34 -21.52 9.56
C ALA A 31 -11.23 -20.10 8.96
N ALA A 32 -12.34 -19.54 8.49
CA ALA A 32 -12.41 -18.18 7.97
C ALA A 32 -12.03 -17.13 9.02
N GLN A 33 -12.56 -17.26 10.25
CA GLN A 33 -12.19 -16.38 11.36
C GLN A 33 -10.69 -16.41 11.67
N ARG A 34 -10.05 -17.60 11.65
CA ARG A 34 -8.60 -17.73 11.88
C ARG A 34 -7.80 -17.09 10.75
N ASN A 35 -8.17 -17.34 9.50
CA ASN A 35 -7.46 -16.74 8.37
C ASN A 35 -7.56 -15.22 8.36
N LEU A 36 -8.77 -14.68 8.54
CA LEU A 36 -8.98 -13.24 8.60
C LEU A 36 -8.08 -12.61 9.67
N ARG A 37 -8.06 -13.17 10.89
CA ARG A 37 -7.15 -12.70 11.95
C ARG A 37 -5.68 -12.73 11.51
N ASN A 38 -5.23 -13.82 10.89
CA ASN A 38 -3.86 -13.94 10.42
C ASN A 38 -3.52 -12.91 9.34
N GLN A 39 -4.40 -12.70 8.35
CA GLN A 39 -4.15 -11.72 7.28
C GLN A 39 -4.18 -10.29 7.82
N TRP A 40 -5.08 -9.97 8.75
CA TRP A 40 -5.11 -8.65 9.41
C TRP A 40 -3.86 -8.40 10.27
N SER A 41 -3.34 -9.40 10.96
CA SER A 41 -2.04 -9.31 11.64
C SER A 41 -0.89 -9.06 10.65
N ARG A 42 -0.91 -9.71 9.48
CA ARG A 42 0.08 -9.47 8.42
C ARG A 42 -0.03 -8.06 7.84
N LEU A 43 -1.26 -7.55 7.63
CA LEU A 43 -1.50 -6.18 7.22
C LEU A 43 -0.93 -5.19 8.23
N LEU A 44 -1.16 -5.40 9.52
CA LEU A 44 -0.62 -4.55 10.59
C LEU A 44 0.91 -4.54 10.58
N ALA A 45 1.53 -5.73 10.51
CA ALA A 45 2.99 -5.84 10.46
C ALA A 45 3.60 -5.19 9.21
N ALA A 46 2.93 -5.29 8.06
CA ALA A 46 3.34 -4.65 6.82
C ALA A 46 3.17 -3.12 6.89
N LYS A 47 2.07 -2.61 7.46
CA LYS A 47 1.88 -1.18 7.78
C LYS A 47 3.02 -0.65 8.64
N ALA A 48 3.37 -1.35 9.73
CA ALA A 48 4.45 -0.92 10.62
C ALA A 48 5.80 -0.83 9.90
N ARG A 49 6.13 -1.84 9.08
CA ARG A 49 7.34 -1.83 8.23
C ARG A 49 7.34 -0.68 7.24
N TRP A 50 6.22 -0.44 6.56
CA TRP A 50 6.07 0.67 5.64
C TRP A 50 6.31 2.02 6.33
N LEU A 51 5.72 2.23 7.51
CA LEU A 51 5.87 3.47 8.27
C LEU A 51 7.31 3.69 8.76
N SER A 52 8.00 2.62 9.15
CA SER A 52 9.42 2.66 9.52
C SER A 52 10.29 3.03 8.31
N ALA A 53 10.12 2.34 7.19
CA ALA A 53 10.88 2.62 5.96
C ALA A 53 10.63 4.06 5.46
N ALA A 54 9.38 4.52 5.53
CA ALA A 54 9.05 5.91 5.22
C ALA A 54 9.77 6.89 6.17
N ALA A 55 9.93 6.55 7.46
CA ALA A 55 10.67 7.35 8.43
C ALA A 55 12.17 7.42 8.13
N ASP A 56 12.76 6.28 7.79
CA ASP A 56 14.17 6.21 7.41
C ASP A 56 14.41 7.04 6.14
N GLY A 57 13.57 6.86 5.12
CA GLY A 57 13.63 7.66 3.89
C GLY A 57 13.49 9.16 4.15
N ARG A 58 12.62 9.57 5.09
CA ARG A 58 12.50 10.99 5.52
C ARG A 58 13.83 11.51 6.10
N SER A 59 14.47 10.73 6.95
CA SER A 59 15.74 11.14 7.58
C SER A 59 16.85 11.32 6.54
N HIS A 60 16.94 10.42 5.56
CA HIS A 60 17.96 10.46 4.52
C HIS A 60 17.71 11.58 3.50
N ALA A 61 16.45 11.78 3.11
CA ALA A 61 16.09 12.86 2.18
C ALA A 61 16.40 14.25 2.77
N SER A 62 16.16 14.45 4.07
CA SER A 62 16.50 15.71 4.76
C SER A 62 18.01 16.00 4.80
N ALA A 63 18.85 14.97 4.77
CA ALA A 63 20.31 15.12 4.77
C ALA A 63 20.87 15.56 3.40
N LEU A 64 20.07 15.44 2.33
CA LEU A 64 20.41 15.93 0.99
C LEU A 64 20.17 17.45 0.82
N ASP A 65 19.39 18.08 1.70
CA ASP A 65 18.96 19.49 1.65
C ASP A 65 20.01 20.50 2.17
N MET A 66 21.31 20.19 2.13
CA MET A 66 22.34 21.04 2.79
C MET A 66 22.89 22.12 1.84
N PRO A 67 22.49 23.41 1.93
CA PRO A 67 22.74 24.38 0.86
C PRO A 67 24.04 25.20 1.02
N GLY A 68 24.90 24.91 2.03
CA GLY A 68 25.81 25.94 2.55
C GLY A 68 27.29 25.62 2.70
N ILE A 69 27.80 24.42 2.35
CA ILE A 69 29.18 24.02 2.71
C ILE A 69 29.95 23.49 1.50
N ARG A 70 29.87 24.17 0.34
CA ARG A 70 30.44 23.65 -0.91
C ARG A 70 31.91 24.00 -1.20
N GLU A 71 32.49 25.02 -0.56
CA GLU A 71 33.82 25.48 -1.01
C GLU A 71 35.04 24.91 -0.27
N LYS A 72 34.87 24.21 0.86
CA LYS A 72 36.03 23.68 1.65
C LYS A 72 36.01 22.18 1.97
N ALA A 73 34.91 21.48 1.71
CA ALA A 73 34.69 20.09 2.13
C ALA A 73 34.12 19.16 1.04
N SER A 74 34.35 19.48 -0.24
CA SER A 74 33.72 18.84 -1.40
C SER A 74 33.82 17.30 -1.42
N GLY A 75 34.98 16.72 -1.13
CA GLY A 75 35.15 15.26 -1.16
C GLY A 75 34.43 14.50 -0.03
N LYS A 76 34.27 15.09 1.15
CA LYS A 76 33.52 14.48 2.27
C LYS A 76 32.01 14.69 2.10
N LEU A 77 31.63 15.80 1.49
CA LEU A 77 30.25 16.12 1.18
C LEU A 77 29.71 15.18 0.09
N ALA A 78 30.44 15.01 -1.01
CA ALA A 78 30.06 14.11 -2.10
C ALA A 78 29.85 12.66 -1.61
N ARG A 79 30.75 12.14 -0.76
CA ARG A 79 30.59 10.81 -0.15
C ARG A 79 29.36 10.70 0.75
N ARG A 80 29.01 11.78 1.47
CA ARG A 80 27.80 11.81 2.30
C ARG A 80 26.54 11.86 1.46
N GLU A 81 26.54 12.62 0.37
CA GLU A 81 25.42 12.70 -0.58
C GLU A 81 25.17 11.34 -1.23
N GLU A 82 26.21 10.68 -1.76
CA GLU A 82 26.14 9.32 -2.32
C GLU A 82 25.60 8.31 -1.29
N GLN A 83 26.08 8.38 -0.05
CA GLN A 83 25.59 7.53 1.02
C GLN A 83 24.10 7.79 1.34
N CYS A 84 23.67 9.05 1.39
CA CYS A 84 22.27 9.41 1.64
C CYS A 84 21.36 8.97 0.50
N GLN A 85 21.80 9.06 -0.75
CA GLN A 85 21.07 8.53 -1.91
C GLN A 85 20.88 7.03 -1.83
N SER A 86 21.95 6.29 -1.52
CA SER A 86 21.89 4.83 -1.36
C SER A 86 20.91 4.43 -0.25
N MET A 87 20.95 5.13 0.89
CA MET A 87 20.01 4.88 1.99
C MET A 87 18.57 5.28 1.64
N LEU A 88 18.36 6.36 0.89
CA LEU A 88 17.03 6.77 0.41
C LEU A 88 16.44 5.71 -0.54
N LEU A 89 17.24 5.22 -1.48
CA LEU A 89 16.84 4.16 -2.40
C LEU A 89 16.53 2.85 -1.64
N SER A 90 17.33 2.51 -0.62
CA SER A 90 17.07 1.36 0.24
C SER A 90 15.75 1.51 1.00
N ALA A 91 15.47 2.68 1.57
CA ALA A 91 14.22 2.95 2.27
C ALA A 91 13.02 2.84 1.33
N TYR A 92 13.13 3.39 0.12
CA TYR A 92 12.11 3.24 -0.92
C TYR A 92 11.86 1.77 -1.29
N ARG A 93 12.92 0.98 -1.49
CA ARG A 93 12.80 -0.46 -1.74
C ARG A 93 12.02 -1.17 -0.65
N GLU A 94 12.30 -0.88 0.63
CA GLU A 94 11.55 -1.47 1.74
C GLU A 94 10.06 -1.08 1.72
N MET A 95 9.72 0.14 1.28
CA MET A 95 8.32 0.56 1.09
C MET A 95 7.63 -0.24 -0.02
N VAL A 96 8.32 -0.52 -1.13
CA VAL A 96 7.80 -1.38 -2.21
C VAL A 96 7.48 -2.78 -1.67
N LEU A 97 8.44 -3.41 -0.97
CA LEU A 97 8.28 -4.74 -0.40
C LEU A 97 7.15 -4.82 0.65
N ALA A 98 7.06 -3.80 1.51
CA ALA A 98 5.99 -3.71 2.50
C ALA A 98 4.60 -3.57 1.83
N THR A 99 4.50 -2.79 0.74
CA THR A 99 3.27 -2.64 -0.03
C THR A 99 2.88 -3.95 -0.73
N ALA A 100 3.86 -4.70 -1.24
CA ALA A 100 3.62 -6.04 -1.79
C ALA A 100 3.08 -7.04 -0.76
N GLU A 101 3.56 -7.00 0.47
CA GLU A 101 2.97 -7.79 1.57
C GLU A 101 1.54 -7.36 1.90
N LEU A 102 1.24 -6.05 1.88
CA LEU A 102 -0.12 -5.54 2.12
C LEU A 102 -1.09 -6.11 1.08
N VAL A 103 -0.73 -6.02 -0.20
CA VAL A 103 -1.54 -6.55 -1.32
C VAL A 103 -1.73 -8.05 -1.18
N ARG A 104 -0.64 -8.81 -0.97
CA ARG A 104 -0.73 -10.28 -0.82
C ARG A 104 -1.60 -10.69 0.37
N ALA A 105 -1.49 -10.00 1.51
CA ALA A 105 -2.32 -10.28 2.68
C ALA A 105 -3.80 -9.97 2.41
N SER A 106 -4.10 -8.85 1.76
CA SER A 106 -5.47 -8.50 1.33
C SER A 106 -6.07 -9.57 0.42
N HIS A 107 -5.35 -9.99 -0.61
CA HIS A 107 -5.82 -11.00 -1.58
C HIS A 107 -5.95 -12.40 -0.96
N SER A 108 -5.24 -12.68 0.14
CA SER A 108 -5.29 -13.97 0.84
C SER A 108 -6.45 -14.08 1.85
N MET A 109 -7.34 -13.08 1.92
CA MET A 109 -8.49 -13.12 2.83
C MET A 109 -9.58 -14.11 2.36
N ARG A 110 -9.73 -14.34 1.05
CA ARG A 110 -10.65 -15.33 0.45
C ARG A 110 -10.06 -16.73 0.50
N CYS A 111 -10.88 -17.67 0.93
CA CYS A 111 -10.45 -19.05 1.05
C CYS A 111 -11.65 -20.01 1.07
N PHE A 112 -12.31 -20.21 -0.08
CA PHE A 112 -13.30 -21.28 -0.20
C PHE A 112 -13.22 -21.91 -1.58
N SER A 113 -13.21 -23.24 -1.60
CA SER A 113 -13.52 -24.01 -2.80
C SER A 113 -14.69 -24.94 -2.50
N LYS A 114 -15.71 -24.91 -3.37
CA LYS A 114 -16.67 -25.99 -3.45
C LYS A 114 -15.95 -27.21 -4.02
N VAL A 115 -15.95 -28.31 -3.27
CA VAL A 115 -15.28 -29.56 -3.69
C VAL A 115 -15.89 -30.09 -5.01
N ALA A 116 -17.14 -29.74 -5.32
CA ALA A 116 -17.79 -29.93 -6.62
C ALA A 116 -19.01 -28.99 -6.73
N ALA A 117 -19.49 -28.72 -7.95
CA ALA A 117 -20.63 -27.81 -8.21
C ALA A 117 -21.90 -28.11 -7.39
N ASN A 118 -22.11 -29.38 -7.01
CA ASN A 118 -23.28 -29.86 -6.26
C ASN A 118 -22.95 -30.38 -4.85
N SER A 119 -21.72 -30.17 -4.37
CA SER A 119 -21.30 -30.66 -3.05
C SER A 119 -21.72 -29.69 -1.94
N PRO A 120 -22.35 -30.17 -0.85
CA PRO A 120 -22.62 -29.34 0.34
C PRO A 120 -21.35 -29.07 1.16
N LEU A 121 -20.22 -29.70 0.81
CA LEU A 121 -18.95 -29.59 1.52
C LEU A 121 -18.13 -28.42 0.96
N ILE A 122 -17.90 -27.43 1.80
CA ILE A 122 -17.07 -26.25 1.54
C ILE A 122 -15.71 -26.52 2.16
N ARG A 123 -14.64 -26.44 1.36
CA ARG A 123 -13.26 -26.58 1.83
C ARG A 123 -12.60 -25.21 1.89
N PHE A 124 -11.88 -24.95 2.99
CA PHE A 124 -11.07 -23.75 3.14
C PHE A 124 -9.70 -23.95 2.46
N THR A 125 -9.28 -23.01 1.62
CA THR A 125 -8.00 -23.05 0.88
C THR A 125 -7.32 -21.69 0.93
N GLU A 126 -6.01 -21.63 1.17
CA GLU A 126 -5.26 -20.36 1.17
C GLU A 126 -5.05 -19.74 -0.22
N ARG A 127 -5.66 -20.33 -1.27
CA ARG A 127 -5.60 -19.89 -2.67
C ARG A 127 -7.00 -19.87 -3.27
N GLN A 128 -7.27 -18.86 -4.09
CA GLN A 128 -8.47 -18.80 -4.92
C GLN A 128 -8.28 -19.68 -6.15
N ASP A 129 -8.79 -20.91 -6.08
CA ASP A 129 -8.70 -21.88 -7.19
C ASP A 129 -9.90 -21.78 -8.16
N ASP A 130 -11.01 -21.17 -7.74
CA ASP A 130 -12.23 -20.97 -8.54
C ASP A 130 -12.56 -19.47 -8.68
N MET A 131 -12.61 -18.98 -9.92
CA MET A 131 -12.91 -17.57 -10.23
C MET A 131 -14.41 -17.25 -10.20
N ASN A 132 -15.28 -18.28 -10.18
CA ASN A 132 -16.74 -18.12 -10.13
C ASN A 132 -17.30 -18.21 -8.70
N ASP A 133 -16.48 -18.54 -7.70
CA ASP A 133 -16.89 -18.52 -6.29
C ASP A 133 -16.60 -17.13 -5.71
N SER A 134 -17.63 -16.49 -5.14
CA SER A 134 -17.47 -15.21 -4.45
C SER A 134 -16.63 -15.34 -3.18
N GLY A 135 -16.44 -16.57 -2.67
CA GLY A 135 -15.47 -16.84 -1.62
C GLY A 135 -15.75 -16.09 -0.31
N ASP A 136 -16.99 -15.66 -0.07
CA ASP A 136 -17.36 -14.77 1.03
C ASP A 136 -18.39 -15.40 2.00
N GLY A 137 -18.74 -16.67 1.78
CA GLY A 137 -19.81 -17.33 2.53
C GLY A 137 -21.20 -16.80 2.18
N GLY A 138 -21.37 -16.18 1.00
CA GLY A 138 -22.63 -15.65 0.50
C GLY A 138 -23.16 -14.48 1.31
N GLY A 139 -22.28 -13.55 1.70
CA GLY A 139 -22.62 -12.40 2.56
C GLY A 139 -22.89 -12.75 4.03
N SER A 140 -22.67 -13.99 4.45
CA SER A 140 -22.86 -14.39 5.85
C SER A 140 -21.79 -13.72 6.75
N PRO A 141 -22.16 -13.07 7.86
CA PRO A 141 -21.19 -12.53 8.81
C PRO A 141 -20.28 -13.64 9.31
N VAL A 142 -18.96 -13.44 9.26
CA VAL A 142 -17.97 -14.39 9.81
C VAL A 142 -17.80 -14.16 11.30
N PHE A 143 -17.81 -12.89 11.68
CA PHE A 143 -17.87 -12.41 13.04
C PHE A 143 -19.28 -11.92 13.37
N LYS A 144 -19.42 -10.99 14.32
CA LYS A 144 -20.71 -10.53 14.85
C LYS A 144 -21.45 -9.60 13.88
N TRP A 145 -20.72 -8.73 13.20
CA TRP A 145 -21.18 -7.63 12.37
C TRP A 145 -20.66 -7.68 10.93
N PHE A 146 -19.48 -8.25 10.67
CA PHE A 146 -18.85 -8.22 9.34
C PHE A 146 -18.75 -9.59 8.65
N SER A 147 -19.10 -9.58 7.37
CA SER A 147 -18.84 -10.63 6.38
C SER A 147 -17.38 -10.63 5.91
N VAL A 148 -16.93 -11.68 5.22
CA VAL A 148 -15.59 -11.71 4.59
C VAL A 148 -15.42 -10.52 3.66
N LEU A 149 -16.40 -10.28 2.78
CA LEU A 149 -16.37 -9.21 1.80
C LEU A 149 -16.19 -7.82 2.44
N GLU A 150 -16.83 -7.58 3.59
CA GLU A 150 -16.63 -6.32 4.32
C GLU A 150 -15.20 -6.17 4.83
N PHE A 151 -14.56 -7.23 5.34
CA PHE A 151 -13.13 -7.19 5.67
C PHE A 151 -12.25 -6.97 4.44
N GLU A 152 -12.58 -7.60 3.30
CA GLU A 152 -11.82 -7.39 2.06
C GLU A 152 -11.89 -5.95 1.59
N ASN A 153 -13.08 -5.34 1.62
CA ASN A 153 -13.26 -3.96 1.21
C ASN A 153 -12.44 -3.01 2.11
N LEU A 154 -12.42 -3.27 3.41
CA LEU A 154 -11.59 -2.50 4.36
C LEU A 154 -10.08 -2.72 4.09
N ALA A 155 -9.66 -3.95 3.81
CA ALA A 155 -8.28 -4.28 3.47
C ALA A 155 -7.84 -3.66 2.14
N GLN A 156 -8.71 -3.67 1.14
CA GLN A 156 -8.46 -3.06 -0.16
C GLN A 156 -8.37 -1.54 -0.04
N GLU A 157 -9.25 -0.92 0.75
CA GLU A 157 -9.17 0.52 1.03
C GLU A 157 -7.82 0.90 1.66
N LEU A 158 -7.31 0.08 2.60
CA LEU A 158 -5.96 0.25 3.16
C LEU A 158 -4.89 0.15 2.07
N VAL A 159 -4.92 -0.92 1.27
CA VAL A 159 -3.96 -1.18 0.19
C VAL A 159 -3.92 0.00 -0.80
N ASP A 160 -5.07 0.50 -1.23
CA ASP A 160 -5.17 1.60 -2.18
C ASP A 160 -4.52 2.89 -1.65
N MET A 161 -4.66 3.17 -0.34
CA MET A 161 -3.99 4.31 0.31
C MET A 161 -2.45 4.16 0.26
N PHE A 162 -1.92 2.97 0.57
CA PHE A 162 -0.47 2.72 0.54
C PHE A 162 0.10 2.72 -0.87
N ILE A 163 -0.64 2.18 -1.85
CA ILE A 163 -0.25 2.21 -3.26
C ILE A 163 -0.15 3.66 -3.76
N SER A 164 -1.18 4.47 -3.48
CA SER A 164 -1.19 5.88 -3.91
C SER A 164 -0.05 6.69 -3.31
N GLU A 165 0.36 6.37 -2.08
CA GLU A 165 1.52 7.00 -1.45
C GLU A 165 2.83 6.47 -2.04
N LEU A 166 2.96 5.15 -2.28
CA LEU A 166 4.14 4.56 -2.90
C LEU A 166 4.44 5.18 -4.28
N GLN A 167 3.41 5.42 -5.10
CA GLN A 167 3.56 6.08 -6.40
C GLN A 167 4.10 7.50 -6.27
N LEU A 168 3.62 8.26 -5.29
CA LEU A 168 4.15 9.60 -5.01
C LEU A 168 5.61 9.52 -4.53
N LYS A 169 5.94 8.55 -3.68
CA LYS A 169 7.31 8.37 -3.18
C LYS A 169 8.25 8.03 -4.32
N ARG A 170 7.85 7.16 -5.24
CA ARG A 170 8.66 6.86 -6.42
C ARG A 170 9.01 8.11 -7.24
N LEU A 171 8.04 8.98 -7.51
CA LEU A 171 8.26 10.27 -8.19
C LEU A 171 9.35 11.08 -7.50
N LEU A 172 9.21 11.22 -6.19
CA LEU A 172 10.11 12.03 -5.39
C LEU A 172 11.52 11.44 -5.37
N VAL A 173 11.68 10.10 -5.32
CA VAL A 173 13.00 9.46 -5.45
C VAL A 173 13.62 9.74 -6.83
N LEU A 174 12.85 9.57 -7.90
CA LEU A 174 13.31 9.84 -9.27
C LEU A 174 13.82 11.28 -9.42
N GLU A 175 13.06 12.25 -8.91
CA GLU A 175 13.43 13.67 -8.94
C GLU A 175 14.66 13.96 -8.08
N LEU A 176 14.69 13.49 -6.82
CA LEU A 176 15.83 13.72 -5.91
C LEU A 176 17.13 13.14 -6.47
N LEU A 177 17.09 11.94 -7.03
CA LEU A 177 18.25 11.33 -7.68
C LEU A 177 18.67 12.14 -8.93
N SER A 178 17.70 12.52 -9.78
CA SER A 178 17.97 13.29 -11.01
C SER A 178 18.67 14.62 -10.74
N VAL A 179 18.34 15.30 -9.64
CA VAL A 179 19.00 16.56 -9.24
C VAL A 179 20.46 16.35 -8.86
N THR A 180 20.74 15.28 -8.11
CA THR A 180 22.09 15.01 -7.64
C THR A 180 23.06 14.53 -8.73
N PHE A 181 22.56 13.95 -9.83
CA PHE A 181 23.38 13.54 -10.97
C PHE A 181 23.76 14.70 -11.92
N LYS A 182 23.12 15.88 -11.81
CA LYS A 182 23.34 17.01 -12.74
C LYS A 182 24.61 17.84 -12.45
N GLU A 183 25.36 17.55 -11.39
CA GLU A 183 26.53 18.34 -11.03
C GLU A 183 27.84 17.74 -11.56
N GLY A 184 28.11 17.99 -12.85
CA GLY A 184 29.46 17.89 -13.42
C GLY A 184 29.64 17.03 -14.66
N VAL A 185 28.63 16.31 -15.16
CA VAL A 185 28.74 15.51 -16.39
C VAL A 185 27.45 15.62 -17.21
N GLN A 186 27.58 15.95 -18.50
CA GLN A 186 26.48 15.82 -19.46
C GLN A 186 26.10 14.34 -19.55
N HIS A 187 25.01 13.94 -18.90
CA HIS A 187 24.39 12.64 -19.09
C HIS A 187 22.98 12.81 -19.65
N ASP A 188 22.76 12.15 -20.79
CA ASP A 188 21.52 12.11 -21.59
C ASP A 188 20.41 11.24 -20.96
N ALA A 189 20.58 10.77 -19.72
CA ALA A 189 19.65 9.85 -19.07
C ALA A 189 18.82 10.58 -18.01
N SER A 190 17.78 11.28 -18.45
CA SER A 190 16.65 11.61 -17.57
C SER A 190 16.14 10.30 -16.97
N LEU A 191 16.09 10.18 -15.64
CA LEU A 191 15.44 9.01 -15.02
C LEU A 191 13.95 9.07 -15.36
N GLU A 192 13.53 8.27 -16.33
CA GLU A 192 12.13 8.13 -16.71
C GLU A 192 11.39 7.23 -15.71
N TRP A 193 10.06 7.39 -15.66
CA TRP A 193 9.19 6.51 -14.89
C TRP A 193 9.31 5.03 -15.29
N SER A 194 9.66 4.77 -16.55
CA SER A 194 9.93 3.45 -17.12
C SER A 194 11.29 2.87 -16.70
N ASN A 195 12.13 3.59 -15.96
CA ASN A 195 13.42 3.06 -15.52
C ASN A 195 13.28 2.40 -14.15
N GLU A 196 13.87 1.21 -13.98
CA GLU A 196 13.98 0.60 -12.65
C GLU A 196 14.91 1.43 -11.77
N LEU A 197 14.46 1.71 -10.55
CA LEU A 197 15.30 2.32 -9.51
C LEU A 197 16.23 1.29 -8.85
N PHE A 198 15.83 0.01 -8.84
CA PHE A 198 16.63 -1.10 -8.33
C PHE A 198 16.23 -2.41 -9.01
N ASP A 199 17.14 -3.39 -9.00
CA ASP A 199 16.92 -4.71 -9.59
C ASP A 199 15.71 -5.42 -8.98
N GLY A 200 14.73 -5.75 -9.82
CA GLY A 200 13.50 -6.44 -9.45
C GLY A 200 12.32 -5.53 -9.07
N GLU A 201 12.46 -4.20 -9.16
CA GLU A 201 11.34 -3.27 -8.94
C GLU A 201 10.13 -3.60 -9.83
N PHE A 202 10.37 -3.94 -11.10
CA PHE A 202 9.27 -4.28 -12.01
C PHE A 202 8.51 -5.52 -11.62
N ASN A 203 9.23 -6.55 -11.17
CA ASN A 203 8.61 -7.79 -10.71
C ASN A 203 7.69 -7.52 -9.52
N GLU A 204 8.12 -6.67 -8.58
CA GLU A 204 7.29 -6.27 -7.44
C GLU A 204 6.06 -5.49 -7.88
N PHE A 205 6.19 -4.51 -8.77
CA PHE A 205 5.06 -3.75 -9.32
C PHE A 205 4.05 -4.60 -10.08
N GLN A 206 4.53 -5.56 -10.86
CA GLN A 206 3.67 -6.52 -11.52
C GLN A 206 2.92 -7.37 -10.49
N SER A 207 3.61 -7.81 -9.43
CA SER A 207 3.00 -8.62 -8.37
C SER A 207 1.87 -7.91 -7.62
N ILE A 208 1.95 -6.58 -7.51
CA ILE A 208 0.92 -5.75 -6.87
C ILE A 208 -0.11 -5.16 -7.85
N GLY A 209 -0.06 -5.55 -9.12
CA GLY A 209 -1.02 -5.08 -10.13
C GLY A 209 -0.83 -3.61 -10.55
N LEU A 210 0.31 -3.00 -10.25
CA LEU A 210 0.63 -1.64 -10.70
C LEU A 210 1.05 -1.56 -12.17
N LEU A 211 1.41 -2.70 -12.77
CA LEU A 211 1.77 -2.82 -14.19
C LEU A 211 0.75 -3.68 -14.91
N SER A 212 -0.21 -3.03 -15.57
CA SER A 212 -1.15 -3.66 -16.49
C SER A 212 -1.23 -2.83 -17.77
N GLY A 213 -0.19 -2.92 -18.60
CA GLY A 213 -0.04 -2.17 -19.86
C GLY A 213 0.90 -0.96 -19.79
N ASP A 214 1.14 -0.32 -20.94
CA ASP A 214 2.16 0.72 -21.19
C ASP A 214 1.93 2.08 -20.49
N SER A 215 1.04 2.17 -19.51
CA SER A 215 0.67 3.45 -18.90
C SER A 215 0.67 3.41 -17.36
N TYR A 216 1.64 4.11 -16.77
CA TYR A 216 1.68 4.39 -15.33
C TYR A 216 0.64 5.47 -15.00
N ALA A 217 -0.38 5.11 -14.22
CA ALA A 217 -1.33 6.10 -13.71
C ALA A 217 -0.66 6.96 -12.63
N LEU A 218 -0.49 8.26 -12.91
CA LEU A 218 -0.01 9.20 -11.90
C LEU A 218 -1.00 9.33 -10.72
N PRO A 219 -0.52 9.63 -9.50
CA PRO A 219 -1.38 9.93 -8.37
C PRO A 219 -2.39 11.04 -8.69
N LYS A 220 -3.66 10.87 -8.31
CA LYS A 220 -4.76 11.81 -8.64
C LYS A 220 -4.52 13.25 -8.19
N ASN A 221 -3.72 13.44 -7.14
CA ASN A 221 -3.35 14.74 -6.58
C ASN A 221 -2.09 15.35 -7.19
N TRP A 222 -1.36 14.60 -8.03
CA TRP A 222 -0.27 15.15 -8.83
C TRP A 222 -0.87 15.93 -10.00
N SER A 223 -1.24 17.18 -9.71
CA SER A 223 -1.91 18.05 -10.69
C SER A 223 -1.05 18.22 -11.95
N ALA A 224 -1.70 18.37 -13.11
CA ALA A 224 -1.07 18.67 -14.39
C ALA A 224 -0.16 19.94 -14.36
N GLY A 225 -0.26 20.76 -13.31
CA GLY A 225 0.66 21.88 -13.06
C GLY A 225 2.08 21.45 -12.71
N VAL A 226 2.25 20.32 -11.99
CA VAL A 226 3.57 19.76 -11.67
C VAL A 226 4.21 19.15 -12.92
N SER A 227 3.42 18.47 -13.78
CA SER A 227 3.88 18.03 -15.10
C SER A 227 4.30 19.16 -16.03
N LYS A 228 3.72 20.37 -15.91
CA LYS A 228 4.14 21.54 -16.70
C LYS A 228 5.41 22.21 -16.18
N ALA A 229 5.72 22.06 -14.89
CA ALA A 229 6.98 22.48 -14.30
C ALA A 229 8.15 21.52 -14.64
N TRP A 230 7.82 20.32 -15.13
CA TRP A 230 8.78 19.37 -15.68
C TRP A 230 9.27 19.85 -17.05
N GLN A 231 10.26 20.74 -17.03
CA GLN A 231 11.09 21.09 -18.18
C GLN A 231 12.48 20.47 -17.94
N PRO A 232 12.98 19.59 -18.83
CA PRO A 232 14.27 18.91 -18.68
C PRO A 232 15.46 19.86 -18.41
N ASP A 233 15.34 21.10 -18.91
CA ASP A 233 16.42 22.10 -18.98
C ASP A 233 16.54 23.03 -17.77
N GLN A 234 15.65 22.96 -16.78
CA GLN A 234 15.76 23.80 -15.58
C GLN A 234 16.26 22.95 -14.40
N THR A 235 17.38 23.37 -13.80
CA THR A 235 17.75 22.93 -12.46
C THR A 235 16.61 23.30 -11.52
N PRO A 236 15.97 22.33 -10.83
CA PRO A 236 14.88 22.66 -9.93
C PRO A 236 15.43 23.58 -8.83
N SER A 237 14.72 24.68 -8.59
CA SER A 237 15.12 25.63 -7.54
C SER A 237 15.10 24.94 -6.18
N HIS A 238 15.90 25.46 -5.25
CA HIS A 238 15.90 25.01 -3.85
C HIS A 238 14.47 24.95 -3.25
N GLU A 239 13.59 25.86 -3.68
CA GLU A 239 12.18 25.89 -3.26
C GLU A 239 11.39 24.69 -3.80
N VAL A 240 11.66 24.23 -5.03
CA VAL A 240 11.03 23.04 -5.64
C VAL A 240 11.48 21.76 -4.93
N LEU A 241 12.77 21.64 -4.63
CA LEU A 241 13.33 20.55 -3.82
C LEU A 241 12.72 20.53 -2.42
N GLN A 242 12.63 21.69 -1.78
CA GLN A 242 11.99 21.83 -0.48
C GLN A 242 10.52 21.38 -0.53
N VAL A 243 9.76 21.73 -1.57
CA VAL A 243 8.37 21.25 -1.76
C VAL A 243 8.31 19.74 -1.90
N TYR A 244 9.23 19.12 -2.66
CA TYR A 244 9.31 17.66 -2.80
C TYR A 244 9.64 16.95 -1.49
N LEU A 245 10.62 17.47 -0.74
CA LEU A 245 10.98 16.97 0.58
C LEU A 245 9.83 17.15 1.58
N THR A 246 9.16 18.30 1.57
CA THR A 246 8.00 18.56 2.44
C THR A 246 6.82 17.63 2.08
N SER A 247 6.62 17.35 0.79
CA SER A 247 5.62 16.40 0.32
C SER A 247 5.97 14.96 0.72
N TRP A 248 7.25 14.58 0.66
CA TRP A 248 7.73 13.32 1.23
C TRP A 248 7.49 13.25 2.73
N LEU A 249 7.63 14.36 3.47
CA LEU A 249 7.49 14.37 4.92
C LEU A 249 6.04 14.18 5.39
N ALA A 250 5.05 14.64 4.64
CA ALA A 250 3.67 14.77 5.14
C ALA A 250 2.77 13.52 4.97
N ASN A 251 3.27 12.39 4.44
CA ASN A 251 2.47 11.19 4.12
C ASN A 251 1.15 11.55 3.40
N VAL A 252 1.23 12.45 2.42
CA VAL A 252 0.09 13.26 1.96
C VAL A 252 -1.06 12.45 1.35
N ASN A 253 -0.81 11.24 0.86
CA ASN A 253 -1.83 10.36 0.28
C ASN A 253 -2.38 9.35 1.29
N ILE A 254 -1.83 9.29 2.50
CA ILE A 254 -2.31 8.40 3.56
C ILE A 254 -3.19 9.17 4.55
N LYS A 255 -4.47 8.83 4.57
CA LYS A 255 -5.41 9.30 5.60
C LYS A 255 -5.23 8.49 6.87
N THR A 256 -4.28 8.88 7.72
CA THR A 256 -3.95 8.17 8.98
C THR A 256 -5.17 7.94 9.86
N SER A 257 -6.07 8.93 9.99
CA SER A 257 -7.32 8.78 10.74
C SER A 257 -8.21 7.66 10.21
N ARG A 258 -8.31 7.50 8.88
CA ARG A 258 -9.09 6.43 8.26
C ARG A 258 -8.42 5.06 8.45
N ILE A 259 -7.09 5.02 8.38
CA ILE A 259 -6.35 3.79 8.71
C ILE A 259 -6.66 3.36 10.13
N ASP A 260 -6.57 4.28 11.09
CA ASP A 260 -6.77 3.96 12.51
C ASP A 260 -8.23 3.54 12.75
N GLU A 261 -9.20 4.22 12.15
CA GLU A 261 -10.62 3.82 12.17
C GLU A 261 -10.82 2.38 11.63
N ILE A 262 -10.19 2.02 10.51
CA ILE A 262 -10.29 0.66 9.95
C ILE A 262 -9.76 -0.37 10.93
N PHE A 263 -8.59 -0.13 11.52
CA PHE A 263 -7.99 -1.07 12.49
C PHE A 263 -8.79 -1.13 13.80
N GLU A 264 -9.40 -0.04 14.25
CA GLU A 264 -10.32 -0.03 15.39
C GLU A 264 -11.57 -0.86 15.10
N LEU A 265 -12.25 -0.62 13.98
CA LEU A 265 -13.44 -1.37 13.56
C LEU A 265 -13.17 -2.88 13.49
N VAL A 266 -12.04 -3.26 12.89
CA VAL A 266 -11.64 -4.66 12.78
C VAL A 266 -11.25 -5.25 14.15
N GLY A 267 -10.51 -4.50 14.97
CA GLY A 267 -10.08 -4.95 16.29
C GLY A 267 -11.26 -5.19 17.24
N GLU A 268 -12.24 -4.27 17.25
CA GLU A 268 -13.48 -4.40 18.01
C GLU A 268 -14.27 -5.64 17.60
N GLU A 269 -14.40 -5.87 16.30
CA GLU A 269 -15.15 -6.99 15.74
C GLU A 269 -14.47 -8.34 16.03
N MET A 270 -13.15 -8.40 15.91
CA MET A 270 -12.40 -9.64 16.12
C MET A 270 -12.14 -9.97 17.60
N GLN A 271 -12.42 -9.03 18.50
CA GLN A 271 -12.09 -9.08 19.93
C GLN A 271 -10.59 -9.34 20.15
N ILE A 272 -9.76 -8.83 19.24
CA ILE A 272 -8.31 -8.94 19.27
C ILE A 272 -7.76 -7.52 19.23
N LYS A 273 -7.00 -7.15 20.26
CA LYS A 273 -6.06 -6.04 20.12
C LYS A 273 -4.99 -6.53 19.16
N LEU A 274 -5.05 -6.09 17.91
CA LEU A 274 -3.96 -6.28 16.97
C LEU A 274 -2.79 -5.46 17.52
N SER A 275 -1.88 -6.15 18.19
CA SER A 275 -0.72 -5.58 18.91
C SER A 275 0.34 -5.05 17.98
#